data_AF-A0A9N9SGY6-F1
#
_entry.id   AF-A0A9N9SGY6-F1
#
_cell.length_a   1.000
_cell.length_b   1.000
_cell.length_c   1.000
_cell.angle_alpha   90.00
_cell.angle_beta   90.00
_cell.angle_gamma   90.00
#
_symmetry.space_group_name_H-M   'P 1'
#
loop_
_entity.id
_entity.type
_entity.pdbx_description
1 polymer ?
#
loop_
_entity_poly.entity_id
_entity_poly.type
_entity_poly.pdbx_seq_one_letter_code
_entity_poly.pdbx_strand_id
1 'polypeptide(L)'
;MVSIMNPHRGDMIACLGETTGESAAKFMLKKMQQSKEGTSILEERPRINSSTVNLDYLSTLPNNTLGKTYYNFLSKNKVTPDSRMPVQYIDDIELAYVMQRYRETHDLNHTVLQMPTNMLGEVTVKWVEAIQNRLPMCIGGAIFGPIRLKPKHRKLYLNYYLPWAIETGNKADFLLNINFEKRWEQPLDEFHRELNIVPLDVKNSS
;
A
#
# COMPACT_ATOMS: atom_id res chain seq x y z
N MET A 1 8.35 7.12 9.55
CA MET A 1 7.03 7.63 10.03
C MET A 1 6.19 6.42 10.46
N VAL A 2 6.68 5.69 11.47
CA VAL A 2 6.43 4.24 11.67
C VAL A 2 5.07 3.90 12.32
N SER A 3 4.32 4.90 12.77
CA SER A 3 2.92 4.78 13.24
C SER A 3 2.22 6.15 13.33
N ILE A 4 2.78 7.15 12.66
CA ILE A 4 2.83 8.54 13.17
C ILE A 4 3.32 8.54 14.63
N MET A 5 4.63 8.33 14.81
CA MET A 5 5.42 8.76 16.00
C MET A 5 5.11 8.17 17.39
N ASN A 6 4.32 7.10 17.53
CA ASN A 6 4.20 6.39 18.81
C ASN A 6 3.70 4.94 18.58
N PRO A 7 4.46 3.90 18.96
CA PRO A 7 4.05 2.49 18.82
C PRO A 7 2.62 2.25 19.34
N HIS A 8 2.27 2.82 20.50
CA HIS A 8 0.93 2.73 21.09
C HIS A 8 -0.19 3.31 20.20
N ARG A 9 0.12 4.24 19.29
CA ARG A 9 -0.86 4.74 18.30
C ARG A 9 -0.98 3.85 17.07
N GLY A 10 0.08 3.11 16.72
CA GLY A 10 0.01 2.09 15.68
C GLY A 10 -0.98 1.00 16.08
N ASP A 11 -0.87 0.52 17.31
CA ASP A 11 -1.75 -0.49 17.91
C ASP A 11 -3.21 -0.01 17.95
N MET A 12 -3.45 1.24 18.34
CA MET A 12 -4.81 1.79 18.36
C MET A 12 -5.41 1.97 16.95
N ILE A 13 -4.61 2.38 15.96
CA ILE A 13 -5.09 2.48 14.56
C ILE A 13 -5.35 1.08 13.98
N ALA A 14 -4.49 0.11 14.33
CA ALA A 14 -4.67 -1.29 13.97
C ALA A 14 -5.96 -1.85 14.58
N CYS A 15 -6.17 -1.67 15.89
CA CYS A 15 -7.37 -2.09 16.62
C CYS A 15 -8.64 -1.39 16.11
N LEU A 16 -8.62 -0.06 15.92
CA LEU A 16 -9.72 0.69 15.33
C LEU A 16 -10.02 0.17 13.92
N GLY A 17 -8.99 -0.14 13.14
CA GLY A 17 -9.14 -0.69 11.82
C GLY A 17 -9.75 -2.07 11.78
N GLU A 18 -9.44 -2.92 12.74
CA GLU A 18 -10.02 -4.26 12.87
C GLU A 18 -11.47 -4.19 13.34
N THR A 19 -11.77 -3.35 14.33
CA THR A 19 -13.11 -3.20 14.93
C THR A 19 -14.10 -2.45 14.05
N THR A 20 -13.63 -1.55 13.17
CA THR A 20 -14.51 -0.79 12.25
C THR A 20 -14.39 -1.24 10.79
N GLY A 21 -13.46 -2.16 10.50
CA GLY A 21 -13.09 -2.53 9.14
C GLY A 21 -13.78 -3.78 8.59
N GLU A 22 -14.62 -4.48 9.35
CA GLU A 22 -15.19 -5.77 8.92
C GLU A 22 -15.92 -5.68 7.56
N SER A 23 -16.73 -4.63 7.35
CA SER A 23 -17.42 -4.41 6.07
C SER A 23 -16.44 -4.20 4.91
N ALA A 24 -15.36 -3.46 5.15
CA ALA A 24 -14.30 -3.23 4.18
C ALA A 24 -13.48 -4.51 3.93
N ALA A 25 -13.18 -5.30 4.97
CA ALA A 25 -12.53 -6.60 4.85
C ALA A 25 -13.37 -7.57 4.00
N LYS A 26 -14.68 -7.63 4.22
CA LYS A 26 -15.63 -8.42 3.41
C LYS A 26 -15.65 -7.94 1.95
N PHE A 27 -15.63 -6.62 1.74
CA PHE A 27 -15.54 -6.05 0.40
C PHE A 27 -14.24 -6.44 -0.31
N MET A 28 -13.09 -6.33 0.37
CA MET A 28 -11.78 -6.73 -0.16
C MET A 28 -11.74 -8.23 -0.46
N LEU A 29 -12.22 -9.07 0.45
CA LEU A 29 -12.32 -10.52 0.25
C LEU A 29 -13.12 -10.85 -1.02
N LYS A 30 -14.29 -10.25 -1.19
CA LYS A 30 -15.12 -10.44 -2.39
C LYS A 30 -14.40 -9.99 -3.66
N LYS A 31 -13.67 -8.87 -3.62
CA LYS A 31 -12.85 -8.39 -4.74
C LYS A 31 -11.71 -9.35 -5.09
N MET A 32 -11.10 -9.98 -4.09
CA MET A 32 -10.06 -10.99 -4.30
C MET A 32 -10.63 -12.25 -4.94
N GLN A 33 -11.76 -12.76 -4.45
CA GLN A 33 -12.44 -13.95 -5.00
C GLN A 33 -12.91 -13.78 -6.46
N GLN A 34 -13.09 -12.54 -6.92
CA GLN A 34 -13.48 -12.22 -8.30
C GLN A 34 -12.30 -12.20 -9.29
N SER A 35 -11.06 -12.28 -8.80
CA SER A 35 -9.84 -12.31 -9.62
C SER A 35 -9.19 -13.68 -9.56
N LYS A 36 -8.69 -14.18 -10.69
CA LYS A 36 -7.90 -15.43 -10.70
C LYS A 36 -6.65 -15.33 -9.80
N GLU A 37 -5.94 -14.19 -9.89
CA GLU A 37 -4.75 -13.95 -9.06
C GLU A 37 -5.14 -13.76 -7.58
N GLY A 38 -6.24 -13.05 -7.33
CA GLY A 38 -6.77 -12.85 -5.98
C GLY A 38 -7.18 -14.16 -5.30
N THR A 39 -7.86 -15.07 -6.01
CA THR A 39 -8.21 -16.40 -5.50
C THR A 39 -6.97 -17.25 -5.20
N SER A 40 -5.96 -17.26 -6.09
CA SER A 40 -4.68 -17.94 -5.82
C SER A 40 -3.99 -17.40 -4.56
N ILE A 41 -4.03 -16.08 -4.33
CA ILE A 41 -3.50 -15.48 -3.09
C ILE A 41 -4.28 -15.92 -1.85
N LEU A 42 -5.61 -16.05 -1.93
CA LEU A 42 -6.44 -16.49 -0.80
C LEU A 42 -6.20 -17.97 -0.45
N GLU A 43 -5.89 -18.80 -1.45
CA GLU A 43 -5.55 -20.21 -1.29
C GLU A 43 -4.12 -20.40 -0.75
N GLU A 44 -3.13 -19.79 -1.40
CA GLU A 44 -1.71 -19.95 -1.05
C GLU A 44 -1.32 -19.21 0.23
N ARG A 45 -2.08 -18.16 0.58
CA ARG A 45 -1.86 -17.28 1.72
C ARG A 45 -0.42 -16.75 1.88
N PRO A 46 0.24 -16.25 0.81
CA PRO A 46 1.62 -15.79 0.92
C PRO A 46 1.75 -14.60 1.88
N ARG A 47 2.90 -14.53 2.54
CA ARG A 47 3.23 -13.50 3.55
C ARG A 47 4.40 -12.68 3.10
N ILE A 48 4.39 -11.39 3.44
CA ILE A 48 5.49 -10.47 3.14
C ILE A 48 6.10 -10.01 4.45
N ASN A 49 7.17 -10.68 4.85
CA ASN A 49 7.94 -10.41 6.06
C ASN A 49 9.41 -10.81 5.82
N SER A 50 10.32 -10.57 6.77
CA SER A 50 11.75 -10.85 6.57
C SER A 50 12.08 -12.34 6.53
N SER A 51 11.17 -13.25 6.92
CA SER A 51 11.40 -14.69 6.77
C SER A 51 11.03 -15.23 5.39
N THR A 52 10.16 -14.52 4.65
CA THR A 52 9.73 -14.91 3.30
C THR A 52 10.40 -14.08 2.19
N VAL A 53 10.81 -12.84 2.50
CA VAL A 53 11.46 -11.94 1.54
C VAL A 53 12.96 -11.94 1.74
N ASN A 54 13.70 -12.44 0.76
CA ASN A 54 15.17 -12.40 0.75
C ASN A 54 15.66 -11.00 0.32
N LEU A 55 15.88 -10.10 1.30
CA LEU A 55 16.33 -8.73 1.03
C LEU A 55 17.72 -8.65 0.38
N ASP A 56 18.62 -9.59 0.71
CA ASP A 56 19.94 -9.66 0.08
C ASP A 56 19.81 -9.96 -1.41
N TYR A 57 18.93 -10.89 -1.77
CA TYR A 57 18.60 -11.17 -3.17
C TYR A 57 18.02 -9.93 -3.87
N LEU A 58 17.01 -9.29 -3.28
CA LEU A 58 16.40 -8.08 -3.84
C LEU A 58 17.44 -6.95 -4.04
N SER A 59 18.46 -6.88 -3.17
CA SER A 59 19.56 -5.92 -3.30
C SER A 59 20.43 -6.15 -4.52
N THR A 60 20.49 -7.37 -5.06
CA THR A 60 21.30 -7.71 -6.25
C THR A 60 20.59 -7.49 -7.57
N LEU A 61 19.26 -7.30 -7.54
CA LEU A 61 18.45 -7.15 -8.75
C LEU A 61 18.74 -5.83 -9.51
N PRO A 62 18.48 -5.77 -10.82
CA PRO A 62 18.62 -4.54 -11.60
C PRO A 62 17.74 -3.39 -11.11
N ASN A 63 18.23 -2.15 -11.20
CA ASN A 63 17.57 -0.93 -10.66
C ASN A 63 16.17 -0.67 -11.20
N ASN A 64 15.81 -1.21 -12.36
CA ASN A 64 14.50 -1.05 -12.97
C ASN A 64 13.49 -2.12 -12.54
N THR A 65 13.85 -3.08 -11.68
CA THR A 65 12.93 -4.14 -11.23
C THR A 65 12.12 -3.74 -10.01
N LEU A 66 10.97 -4.37 -9.82
CA LEU A 66 10.13 -4.22 -8.63
C LEU A 66 10.91 -4.51 -7.33
N GLY A 67 11.62 -5.63 -7.29
CA GLY A 67 12.35 -6.09 -6.11
C GLY A 67 13.46 -5.13 -5.69
N LYS A 68 14.26 -4.64 -6.65
CA LYS A 68 15.28 -3.64 -6.37
C LYS A 68 14.67 -2.31 -5.91
N THR A 69 13.54 -1.92 -6.49
CA THR A 69 12.82 -0.70 -6.08
C THR A 69 12.30 -0.83 -4.65
N TYR A 70 11.74 -1.98 -4.28
CA TYR A 70 11.27 -2.26 -2.92
C TYR A 70 12.42 -2.27 -1.91
N TYR A 71 13.53 -2.95 -2.22
CA TYR A 71 14.74 -2.91 -1.39
C TYR A 71 15.23 -1.47 -1.15
N ASN A 72 15.31 -0.67 -2.22
CA ASN A 72 15.73 0.72 -2.14
C ASN A 72 14.76 1.56 -1.29
N PHE A 73 13.44 1.30 -1.39
CA PHE A 73 12.43 1.94 -0.56
C PHE A 73 12.63 1.62 0.93
N LEU A 74 12.78 0.34 1.28
CA LEU A 74 12.99 -0.09 2.67
C LEU A 74 14.28 0.53 3.24
N SER A 75 15.39 0.45 2.50
CA SER A 75 16.69 0.99 2.88
C SER A 75 16.65 2.50 3.11
N LYS A 76 16.06 3.25 2.17
CA LYS A 76 15.90 4.72 2.27
C LYS A 76 15.08 5.14 3.49
N ASN A 77 14.02 4.40 3.79
CA ASN A 77 13.10 4.73 4.88
C ASN A 77 13.50 4.12 6.24
N LYS A 78 14.54 3.27 6.26
CA LYS A 78 15.03 2.54 7.44
C LYS A 78 13.93 1.72 8.11
N VAL A 79 13.16 1.00 7.30
CA VAL A 79 12.07 0.11 7.73
C VAL A 79 12.30 -1.30 7.21
N THR A 80 11.65 -2.29 7.84
CA THR A 80 11.68 -3.69 7.41
C THR A 80 10.25 -4.16 7.08
N PRO A 81 10.12 -5.26 6.31
CA PRO A 81 8.82 -5.91 6.07
C PRO A 81 8.08 -6.29 7.37
N ASP A 82 8.81 -6.52 8.47
CA ASP A 82 8.24 -6.92 9.77
C ASP A 82 7.63 -5.78 10.58
N SER A 83 7.68 -4.54 10.08
CA SER A 83 7.15 -3.37 10.81
C SER A 83 5.63 -3.38 11.02
N ARG A 84 4.94 -4.40 10.49
CA ARG A 84 3.48 -4.53 10.47
C ARG A 84 3.01 -5.57 11.47
N MET A 85 2.20 -5.12 12.43
CA MET A 85 1.68 -6.00 13.47
C MET A 85 0.68 -7.04 12.93
N PRO A 86 0.72 -8.27 13.47
CA PRO A 86 -0.34 -9.25 13.26
C PRO A 86 -1.73 -8.68 13.58
N VAL A 87 -2.73 -9.04 12.78
CA VAL A 87 -4.15 -8.85 13.10
C VAL A 87 -4.53 -9.71 14.31
N GLN A 88 -5.29 -9.15 15.26
CA GLN A 88 -5.56 -9.80 16.56
C GLN A 88 -7.05 -9.89 16.92
N TYR A 89 -7.89 -9.01 16.36
CA TYR A 89 -9.28 -8.77 16.76
C TYR A 89 -10.28 -9.07 15.64
N ILE A 90 -9.91 -9.91 14.68
CA ILE A 90 -10.81 -10.43 13.64
C ILE A 90 -10.88 -11.94 13.79
N ASP A 91 -12.06 -12.45 14.14
CA ASP A 91 -12.28 -13.87 14.40
C ASP A 91 -12.33 -14.70 13.10
N ASP A 92 -12.87 -14.12 12.03
CA ASP A 92 -12.93 -14.78 10.73
C ASP A 92 -11.52 -14.87 10.12
N ILE A 93 -11.05 -16.11 9.90
CA ILE A 93 -9.69 -16.40 9.46
C ILE A 93 -9.42 -15.82 8.06
N GLU A 94 -10.41 -15.79 7.16
CA GLU A 94 -10.24 -15.24 5.82
C GLU A 94 -10.15 -13.72 5.88
N LEU A 95 -11.04 -13.07 6.64
CA LEU A 95 -11.01 -11.62 6.83
C LEU A 95 -9.73 -11.18 7.56
N ALA A 96 -9.28 -11.95 8.54
CA ALA A 96 -8.04 -11.70 9.25
C ALA A 96 -6.84 -11.77 8.28
N TYR A 97 -6.81 -12.77 7.40
CA TYR A 97 -5.78 -12.88 6.37
C TYR A 97 -5.81 -11.69 5.39
N VAL A 98 -6.98 -11.31 4.88
CA VAL A 98 -7.13 -10.17 3.96
C VAL A 98 -6.63 -8.87 4.60
N MET A 99 -7.00 -8.62 5.85
CA MET A 99 -6.56 -7.44 6.59
C MET A 99 -5.06 -7.45 6.87
N GLN A 100 -4.50 -8.64 7.15
CA GLN A 100 -3.08 -8.79 7.36
C GLN A 100 -2.29 -8.58 6.07
N ARG A 101 -2.74 -9.14 4.94
CA ARG A 101 -2.13 -8.89 3.63
C ARG A 101 -2.14 -7.39 3.30
N TYR A 102 -3.26 -6.70 3.55
CA TYR A 102 -3.34 -5.25 3.36
C TYR A 102 -2.27 -4.49 4.17
N ARG A 103 -1.99 -4.91 5.41
CA ARG A 103 -0.92 -4.31 6.22
C ARG A 103 0.45 -4.55 5.62
N GLU A 104 0.71 -5.79 5.22
CA GLU A 104 2.01 -6.24 4.72
C GLU A 104 2.34 -5.62 3.36
N THR A 105 1.34 -5.42 2.50
CA THR A 105 1.55 -4.81 1.17
C THR A 105 1.59 -3.29 1.20
N HIS A 106 1.34 -2.62 2.32
CA HIS A 106 1.30 -1.15 2.37
C HIS A 106 2.61 -0.48 1.92
N ASP A 107 3.77 -1.00 2.35
CA ASP A 107 5.07 -0.47 1.92
C ASP A 107 5.35 -0.79 0.44
N LEU A 108 4.79 -1.88 -0.08
CA LEU A 108 4.82 -2.18 -1.52
C LEU A 108 3.90 -1.24 -2.30
N ASN A 109 2.73 -0.88 -1.77
CA ASN A 109 1.85 0.13 -2.38
C ASN A 109 2.60 1.46 -2.53
N HIS A 110 3.30 1.91 -1.47
CA HIS A 110 4.18 3.07 -1.57
C HIS A 110 5.24 2.92 -2.67
N THR A 111 5.87 1.75 -2.75
CA THR A 111 6.92 1.44 -3.72
C THR A 111 6.41 1.52 -5.16
N VAL A 112 5.31 0.82 -5.47
CA VAL A 112 4.79 0.75 -6.84
C VAL A 112 4.07 2.01 -7.26
N LEU A 113 3.46 2.74 -6.33
CA LEU A 113 2.90 4.07 -6.58
C LEU A 113 4.00 5.16 -6.63
N GLN A 114 5.25 4.80 -6.37
CA GLN A 114 6.40 5.72 -6.30
C GLN A 114 6.20 6.88 -5.31
N MET A 115 5.48 6.63 -4.22
CA MET A 115 5.13 7.64 -3.22
C MET A 115 6.06 7.59 -2.01
N PRO A 116 6.68 8.71 -1.62
CA PRO A 116 7.51 8.76 -0.41
C PRO A 116 6.66 8.62 0.85
N THR A 117 7.25 8.20 1.97
CA THR A 117 6.57 8.10 3.27
C THR A 117 6.51 9.45 4.02
N ASN A 118 6.53 10.58 3.28
CA ASN A 118 6.32 11.88 3.88
C ASN A 118 4.81 12.20 3.92
N MET A 119 4.39 13.20 4.69
CA MET A 119 2.95 13.51 4.83
C MET A 119 2.21 13.66 3.49
N LEU A 120 2.87 14.19 2.45
CA LEU A 120 2.26 14.34 1.13
C LEU A 120 2.04 12.98 0.45
N GLY A 121 3.06 12.12 0.43
CA GLY A 121 2.96 10.79 -0.16
C GLY A 121 2.07 9.83 0.64
N GLU A 122 2.10 9.89 1.97
CA GLU A 122 1.20 9.13 2.86
C GLU A 122 -0.26 9.42 2.56
N VAL A 123 -0.65 10.70 2.53
CA VAL A 123 -2.03 11.11 2.21
C VAL A 123 -2.42 10.69 0.79
N THR A 124 -1.47 10.72 -0.15
CA THR A 124 -1.69 10.28 -1.54
C THR A 124 -1.98 8.78 -1.61
N VAL A 125 -1.17 7.94 -0.96
CA VAL A 125 -1.41 6.49 -0.90
C VAL A 125 -2.71 6.19 -0.17
N LYS A 126 -3.04 6.93 0.91
CA LYS A 126 -4.32 6.76 1.62
C LYS A 126 -5.53 7.06 0.74
N TRP A 127 -5.44 7.96 -0.24
CA TRP A 127 -6.51 8.15 -1.22
C TRP A 127 -6.70 6.93 -2.12
N VAL A 128 -5.60 6.39 -2.66
CA VAL A 128 -5.64 5.16 -3.48
C VAL A 128 -6.24 4.01 -2.66
N GLU A 129 -5.75 3.80 -1.44
CA GLU A 129 -6.25 2.76 -0.53
C GLU A 129 -7.70 3.01 -0.09
N ALA A 130 -8.13 4.25 0.10
CA ALA A 130 -9.52 4.57 0.45
C ALA A 130 -10.48 4.17 -0.66
N ILE A 131 -10.12 4.47 -1.91
CA ILE A 131 -10.91 4.13 -3.09
C ILE A 131 -10.95 2.62 -3.29
N GLN A 132 -9.79 1.97 -3.19
CA GLN A 132 -9.68 0.54 -3.47
C GLN A 132 -10.19 -0.34 -2.31
N ASN A 133 -9.91 0.00 -1.06
CA ASN A 133 -10.11 -0.92 0.07
C ASN A 133 -11.32 -0.55 0.91
N ARG A 134 -11.79 0.72 0.84
CA ARG A 134 -12.91 1.27 1.61
C ARG A 134 -12.75 1.23 3.13
N LEU A 135 -11.53 1.00 3.61
CA LEU A 135 -11.29 0.94 5.03
C LEU A 135 -11.50 2.32 5.68
N PRO A 136 -12.21 2.42 6.83
CA PRO A 136 -12.50 3.70 7.48
C PRO A 136 -11.25 4.52 7.81
N MET A 137 -10.15 3.88 8.23
CA MET A 137 -8.91 4.61 8.53
C MET A 137 -8.22 5.17 7.28
N CYS A 138 -8.34 4.51 6.14
CA CYS A 138 -7.86 5.06 4.86
C CYS A 138 -8.69 6.26 4.43
N ILE A 139 -10.03 6.14 4.50
CA ILE A 139 -10.96 7.23 4.18
C ILE A 139 -10.70 8.43 5.10
N GLY A 140 -10.62 8.22 6.41
CA GLY A 140 -10.32 9.27 7.37
C GLY A 140 -8.94 9.90 7.15
N GLY A 141 -7.91 9.09 6.88
CA GLY A 141 -6.57 9.57 6.55
C GLY A 141 -6.53 10.41 5.26
N ALA A 142 -7.28 10.00 4.24
CA ALA A 142 -7.40 10.70 2.97
C ALA A 142 -8.11 12.05 3.10
N ILE A 143 -9.20 12.12 3.88
CA ILE A 143 -10.00 13.34 4.08
C ILE A 143 -9.32 14.32 5.04
N PHE A 144 -8.85 13.83 6.20
CA PHE A 144 -8.36 14.69 7.29
C PHE A 144 -6.84 14.85 7.32
N GLY A 145 -6.08 13.96 6.68
CA GLY A 145 -4.62 14.08 6.55
C GLY A 145 -4.13 15.38 5.90
N PRO A 146 -4.76 15.89 4.81
CA PRO A 146 -4.37 17.14 4.16
C PRO A 146 -4.41 18.38 5.05
N ILE A 147 -5.20 18.38 6.13
CA ILE A 147 -5.32 19.51 7.07
C ILE A 147 -3.94 19.86 7.66
N ARG A 148 -3.09 18.86 7.84
CA ARG A 148 -1.73 19.00 8.41
C ARG A 148 -0.66 19.42 7.39
N LEU A 149 -1.03 19.63 6.12
CA LEU A 149 -0.07 20.03 5.09
C LEU A 149 0.27 21.52 5.20
N LYS A 150 1.57 21.83 5.09
CA LYS A 150 2.07 23.20 4.92
C LYS A 150 1.52 23.81 3.61
N PRO A 151 1.36 25.15 3.51
CA PRO A 151 0.73 25.79 2.34
C PRO A 151 1.32 25.37 0.99
N LYS A 152 2.66 25.30 0.86
CA LYS A 152 3.33 24.84 -0.37
C LYS A 152 2.96 23.40 -0.75
N HIS A 153 2.96 22.48 0.22
CA HIS A 153 2.57 21.09 -0.02
C HIS A 153 1.07 20.96 -0.30
N ARG A 154 0.22 21.81 0.29
CA ARG A 154 -1.21 21.83 0.00
C ARG A 154 -1.51 22.21 -1.45
N LYS A 155 -0.79 23.19 -2.02
CA LYS A 155 -0.93 23.55 -3.45
C LYS A 155 -0.52 22.39 -4.36
N LEU A 156 0.66 21.79 -4.12
CA LEU A 156 1.11 20.61 -4.87
C LEU A 156 0.10 19.46 -4.75
N TYR A 157 -0.39 19.23 -3.54
CA TYR A 157 -1.35 18.19 -3.25
C TYR A 157 -2.64 18.35 -4.06
N LEU A 158 -3.26 19.53 -4.01
CA LEU A 158 -4.52 19.79 -4.70
C LEU A 158 -4.37 19.77 -6.23
N ASN A 159 -3.24 20.25 -6.74
CA ASN A 159 -3.03 20.39 -8.18
C ASN A 159 -2.57 19.10 -8.88
N TYR A 160 -1.82 18.24 -8.19
CA TYR A 160 -1.18 17.07 -8.81
C TYR A 160 -1.52 15.78 -8.08
N TYR A 161 -1.23 15.69 -6.78
CA TYR A 161 -1.29 14.42 -6.06
C TYR A 161 -2.72 13.91 -5.86
N LEU A 162 -3.67 14.77 -5.48
CA LEU A 162 -5.05 14.38 -5.25
C LEU A 162 -5.76 13.93 -6.53
N PRO A 163 -5.74 14.71 -7.64
CA PRO A 163 -6.31 14.25 -8.91
C PRO A 163 -5.70 12.93 -9.38
N TRP A 164 -4.37 12.82 -9.29
CA TRP A 164 -3.65 11.60 -9.66
C TRP A 164 -4.03 10.40 -8.79
N ALA A 165 -4.14 10.59 -7.47
CA ALA A 165 -4.51 9.52 -6.54
C ALA A 165 -5.94 9.03 -6.78
N ILE A 166 -6.85 9.94 -7.09
CA ILE A 166 -8.23 9.61 -7.46
C ILE A 166 -8.25 8.82 -8.76
N GLU A 167 -7.56 9.29 -9.79
CA GLU A 167 -7.50 8.61 -11.09
C GLU A 167 -6.87 7.22 -10.95
N THR A 168 -5.71 7.13 -10.29
CA THR A 168 -4.99 5.87 -10.06
C THR A 168 -5.82 4.91 -9.22
N GLY A 169 -6.45 5.38 -8.14
CA GLY A 169 -7.31 4.53 -7.30
C GLY A 169 -8.51 3.93 -8.04
N ASN A 170 -9.03 4.60 -9.07
CA ASN A 170 -10.14 4.10 -9.87
C ASN A 170 -9.72 3.26 -11.07
N LYS A 171 -8.59 3.57 -11.70
CA LYS A 171 -8.14 2.92 -12.95
C LYS A 171 -7.18 1.76 -12.74
N ALA A 172 -6.34 1.83 -11.70
CA ALA A 172 -5.39 0.77 -11.43
C ALA A 172 -6.13 -0.51 -11.03
N ASP A 173 -5.51 -1.64 -11.36
CA ASP A 173 -5.96 -2.94 -10.88
C ASP A 173 -5.98 -2.95 -9.33
N PHE A 174 -6.81 -3.82 -8.77
CA PHE A 174 -6.98 -3.88 -7.32
C PHE A 174 -5.66 -4.37 -6.67
N LEU A 175 -4.97 -3.48 -5.96
CA LEU A 175 -3.59 -3.71 -5.53
C LEU A 175 -3.42 -4.93 -4.61
N LEU A 176 -4.48 -5.28 -3.87
CA LEU A 176 -4.45 -6.45 -2.98
C LEU A 176 -4.44 -7.79 -3.75
N ASN A 177 -4.84 -7.78 -5.03
CA ASN A 177 -4.80 -8.94 -5.93
C ASN A 177 -3.43 -9.16 -6.56
N ILE A 178 -2.45 -8.30 -6.31
CA ILE A 178 -1.11 -8.44 -6.89
C ILE A 178 -0.32 -9.46 -6.08
N ASN A 179 0.20 -10.49 -6.73
CA ASN A 179 1.10 -11.49 -6.16
C ASN A 179 2.56 -10.99 -6.26
N PHE A 180 2.90 -9.98 -5.45
CA PHE A 180 4.22 -9.36 -5.42
C PHE A 180 5.35 -10.38 -5.24
N GLU A 181 5.08 -11.40 -4.44
CA GLU A 181 5.99 -12.47 -4.06
C GLU A 181 6.55 -13.24 -5.27
N LYS A 182 5.82 -13.25 -6.40
CA LYS A 182 6.20 -13.91 -7.66
C LYS A 182 6.76 -12.95 -8.72
N ARG A 183 6.88 -11.65 -8.42
CA ARG A 183 7.11 -10.58 -9.41
C ARG A 183 8.38 -9.75 -9.15
N TRP A 184 9.28 -10.18 -8.25
CA TRP A 184 10.44 -9.37 -7.85
C TRP A 184 11.36 -8.94 -9.00
N GLU A 185 11.55 -9.79 -10.00
CA GLU A 185 12.39 -9.51 -11.16
C GLU A 185 11.66 -8.72 -12.26
N GLN A 186 10.34 -8.53 -12.14
CA GLN A 186 9.55 -7.83 -13.15
C GLN A 186 10.03 -6.38 -13.30
N PRO A 187 10.31 -5.92 -14.54
CA PRO A 187 10.58 -4.52 -14.80
C PRO A 187 9.42 -3.64 -14.35
N LEU A 188 9.71 -2.55 -13.64
CA LEU A 188 8.71 -1.69 -13.01
C LEU A 188 7.82 -0.98 -14.05
N ASP A 189 8.37 -0.67 -15.23
CA ASP A 189 7.60 -0.07 -16.33
C ASP A 189 6.61 -1.07 -16.95
N GLU A 190 6.97 -2.35 -17.05
CA GLU A 190 6.06 -3.43 -17.45
C GLU A 190 4.97 -3.63 -16.39
N PHE A 191 5.36 -3.67 -15.11
CA PHE A 191 4.43 -3.76 -13.98
C PHE A 191 3.41 -2.62 -13.99
N HIS A 192 3.85 -1.38 -14.23
CA HIS A 192 2.98 -0.21 -14.33
C HIS A 192 2.00 -0.28 -15.50
N ARG A 193 2.47 -0.71 -16.68
CA ARG A 193 1.61 -0.92 -17.86
C ARG A 193 0.57 -2.00 -17.62
N GLU A 194 0.97 -3.13 -17.04
CA GLU A 194 0.10 -4.27 -16.76
C GLU A 194 -1.05 -3.88 -15.81
N LEU A 195 -0.74 -3.13 -14.75
CA LEU A 195 -1.69 -2.84 -13.67
C LEU A 195 -2.40 -1.49 -13.81
N ASN A 196 -2.32 -0.87 -15.00
CA ASN A 196 -2.94 0.42 -15.29
C ASN A 196 -2.50 1.54 -14.32
N ILE A 197 -1.23 1.51 -13.89
CA ILE A 197 -0.64 2.53 -13.02
C ILE A 197 0.18 3.49 -13.88
N VAL A 198 -0.21 4.76 -13.90
CA VAL A 198 0.57 5.83 -14.54
C VAL A 198 1.34 6.57 -13.45
N PRO A 199 2.68 6.56 -13.43
CA PRO A 199 3.45 7.29 -12.42
C PRO A 199 3.15 8.79 -12.39
N LEU A 200 3.16 9.38 -11.20
CA LEU A 200 2.95 10.82 -11.04
C LEU A 200 4.15 11.60 -11.59
N ASP A 201 3.94 12.41 -12.63
CA ASP A 201 4.93 13.36 -13.13
C ASP A 201 4.61 14.79 -12.66
N VAL A 202 5.36 15.27 -11.66
CA VAL A 202 5.24 16.64 -11.13
C VAL A 202 6.22 17.60 -11.82
N LYS A 203 7.15 17.12 -12.66
CA LYS A 203 8.24 17.95 -13.21
C LYS A 203 7.80 18.87 -14.35
N ASN A 204 6.64 18.62 -14.96
CA ASN A 204 6.12 19.40 -16.09
C ASN A 204 5.16 20.54 -15.70
N SER A 205 5.22 21.04 -14.47
CA SER A 205 4.25 22.06 -14.01
C SER A 205 4.83 23.17 -13.14
N SER A 206 6.10 23.50 -13.37
CA SER A 206 6.74 24.72 -12.87
C SER A 206 6.67 25.84 -13.89
#